data_AF-A0A1Y5QAW4-F1
#
_entry.id   AF-A0A1Y5QAW4-F1
#
_cell.length_a   1.000
_cell.length_b   1.000
_cell.length_c   1.000
_cell.angle_alpha   90.00
_cell.angle_beta   90.00
_cell.angle_gamma   90.00
#
_symmetry.space_group_name_H-M   'P 1'
#
loop_
_entity.id
_entity.type
_entity.pdbx_description
1 polymer ?
#
loop_
_entity_poly.entity_id
_entity_poly.type
_entity_poly.pdbx_seq_one_letter_code
_entity_poly.pdbx_strand_id
1 'polypeptide(L)'
;MFLPSFRGIRKAMNPTKVDRNHLLRLTDLPNVGPACEKDLRMIGIRVPAHLRGRDPYDMYAQLCLKTGVVHDPCVIDVFLSIVRFMEGGDPQPWWAFSRERKEVLAKDPLTL
;
A
#
# COMPACT_ATOMS: atom_id res chain seq x y z
N MET A 1 19.08 -33.28 -4.06
CA MET A 1 18.32 -32.84 -5.25
C MET A 1 18.02 -31.36 -5.07
N PHE A 2 18.87 -30.48 -5.59
CA PHE A 2 18.72 -29.03 -5.47
C PHE A 2 17.76 -28.54 -6.55
N LEU A 3 16.62 -27.97 -6.15
CA LEU A 3 15.75 -27.22 -7.04
C LEU A 3 16.45 -25.88 -7.40
N PRO A 4 16.49 -25.47 -8.67
CA PRO A 4 17.07 -24.19 -9.02
C PRO A 4 16.13 -23.07 -8.53
N SER A 5 16.67 -22.18 -7.71
CA SER A 5 16.03 -20.94 -7.28
C SER A 5 15.84 -20.01 -8.48
N PHE A 6 14.70 -20.09 -9.16
CA PHE A 6 14.27 -19.06 -10.10
C PHE A 6 13.76 -17.83 -9.31
N ARG A 7 14.68 -16.93 -8.97
CA ARG A 7 14.34 -15.59 -8.48
C ARG A 7 14.50 -14.59 -9.64
N GLY A 8 13.76 -14.83 -10.72
CA GLY A 8 13.69 -13.95 -11.89
C GLY A 8 12.76 -12.76 -11.67
N ILE A 9 13.32 -11.55 -11.71
CA ILE A 9 12.73 -10.21 -11.95
C ILE A 9 11.29 -10.01 -11.45
N ARG A 10 11.12 -9.78 -10.14
CA ARG A 10 9.85 -9.33 -9.54
C ARG A 10 9.83 -7.81 -9.52
N LYS A 11 8.98 -7.17 -10.33
CA LYS A 11 8.70 -5.74 -10.13
C LYS A 11 7.27 -5.37 -10.53
N ALA A 12 6.30 -5.90 -9.80
CA ALA A 12 4.95 -5.33 -9.79
C ALA A 12 4.90 -4.07 -8.88
N MET A 13 5.86 -3.14 -9.01
CA MET A 13 5.68 -1.78 -8.47
C MET A 13 4.87 -0.91 -9.44
N ASN A 14 4.81 -1.32 -10.71
CA ASN A 14 4.04 -0.61 -11.73
C ASN A 14 2.60 -1.16 -11.75
N PRO A 15 1.59 -0.30 -11.55
CA PRO A 15 0.17 -0.69 -11.63
C PRO A 15 -0.20 -1.47 -12.90
N THR A 16 0.45 -1.19 -14.03
CA THR A 16 0.17 -1.87 -15.31
C THR A 16 0.69 -3.32 -15.38
N LYS A 17 1.46 -3.77 -14.38
CA LYS A 17 2.12 -5.08 -14.35
C LYS A 17 1.60 -5.99 -13.23
N VAL A 18 0.55 -5.58 -12.51
CA VAL A 18 -0.02 -6.36 -11.41
C VAL A 18 -0.96 -7.43 -11.95
N ASP A 19 -0.84 -8.66 -11.44
CA ASP A 19 -1.78 -9.75 -11.69
C ASP A 19 -2.60 -10.01 -10.41
N ARG A 20 -3.90 -9.69 -10.44
CA ARG A 20 -4.80 -9.87 -9.29
C ARG A 20 -4.96 -11.34 -8.90
N ASN A 21 -4.73 -12.29 -9.82
CA ASN A 21 -4.82 -13.72 -9.54
C ASN A 21 -3.56 -14.26 -8.83
N HIS A 22 -2.51 -13.44 -8.67
CA HIS A 22 -1.24 -13.85 -8.09
C HIS A 22 -0.73 -12.84 -7.03
N LEU A 23 -1.49 -12.64 -5.96
CA LEU A 23 -1.15 -11.73 -4.86
C LEU A 23 -0.70 -12.48 -3.60
N LEU A 24 0.48 -13.10 -3.63
CA LEU A 24 0.99 -13.91 -2.51
C LEU A 24 1.74 -13.08 -1.47
N ARG A 25 2.35 -11.96 -1.90
CA ARG A 25 3.18 -11.07 -1.09
C ARG A 25 2.67 -9.64 -1.21
N LEU A 26 3.02 -8.81 -0.23
CA LEU A 26 2.70 -7.38 -0.28
C LEU A 26 3.37 -6.70 -1.48
N THR A 27 4.57 -7.12 -1.87
CA THR A 27 5.26 -6.60 -3.06
C THR A 27 4.65 -7.02 -4.40
N ASP A 28 3.60 -7.84 -4.39
CA ASP A 28 2.83 -8.17 -5.59
C ASP A 28 1.70 -7.13 -5.83
N LEU A 29 1.43 -6.26 -4.84
CA LEU A 29 0.46 -5.16 -4.95
C LEU A 29 1.02 -3.99 -5.77
N PRO A 30 0.15 -3.20 -6.43
CA PRO A 30 0.58 -1.99 -7.12
C PRO A 30 1.26 -1.04 -6.14
N ASN A 31 2.29 -0.31 -6.60
CA ASN A 31 2.97 0.74 -5.83
C ASN A 31 3.74 0.24 -4.57
N VAL A 32 3.77 -1.06 -4.27
CA VAL A 32 4.45 -1.57 -3.07
C VAL A 32 5.85 -2.10 -3.40
N GLY A 33 6.85 -1.34 -2.97
CA GLY A 33 8.25 -1.79 -2.89
C GLY A 33 8.63 -2.36 -1.52
N PRO A 34 9.87 -2.83 -1.33
CA PRO A 34 10.35 -3.39 -0.07
C PRO A 34 10.22 -2.45 1.14
N ALA A 35 10.39 -1.13 0.94
CA ALA A 35 10.20 -0.14 1.99
C ALA A 35 8.74 -0.10 2.47
N CYS A 36 7.79 0.07 1.54
CA CYS A 36 6.37 0.05 1.85
C CYS A 36 5.92 -1.31 2.43
N GLU A 37 6.48 -2.44 1.98
CA GLU A 37 6.24 -3.75 2.62
C GLU A 37 6.66 -3.75 4.10
N LYS A 38 7.81 -3.15 4.44
CA LYS A 38 8.27 -3.02 5.83
C LYS A 38 7.30 -2.18 6.64
N ASP A 39 6.83 -1.06 6.10
CA ASP A 39 5.89 -0.16 6.77
C ASP A 39 4.55 -0.84 7.06
N LEU A 40 3.99 -1.52 6.05
CA LEU A 40 2.78 -2.33 6.20
C LEU A 40 2.93 -3.40 7.28
N ARG A 41 4.08 -4.08 7.34
CA ARG A 41 4.36 -5.07 8.38
C ARG A 41 4.43 -4.46 9.77
N MET A 42 4.93 -3.23 9.92
CA MET A 42 4.98 -2.53 11.22
C MET A 42 3.58 -2.25 11.78
N ILE A 43 2.60 -2.02 10.92
CA ILE A 43 1.19 -1.82 11.31
C ILE A 43 0.35 -3.11 11.24
N GLY A 44 0.99 -4.29 11.19
CA GLY A 44 0.33 -5.58 11.29
C GLY A 44 -0.26 -6.14 9.98
N ILE A 45 -0.03 -5.48 8.85
CA ILE A 45 -0.41 -5.97 7.52
C ILE A 45 0.69 -6.89 7.00
N ARG A 46 0.39 -8.19 6.86
CA ARG A 46 1.38 -9.23 6.50
C ARG A 46 1.13 -9.87 5.14
N VAL A 47 -0.12 -9.84 4.67
CA VAL A 47 -0.54 -10.39 3.38
C VAL A 47 -1.56 -9.45 2.73
N PRO A 48 -1.70 -9.44 1.38
CA PRO A 48 -2.62 -8.56 0.67
C PRO A 48 -4.06 -8.59 1.20
N ALA A 49 -4.56 -9.77 1.58
CA ALA A 49 -5.92 -9.94 2.10
C ALA A 49 -6.22 -9.12 3.37
N HIS A 50 -5.21 -8.74 4.17
CA HIS A 50 -5.40 -7.95 5.40
C HIS A 50 -5.81 -6.49 5.13
N LEU A 51 -5.69 -6.01 3.88
CA LEU A 51 -6.01 -4.65 3.48
C LEU A 51 -7.51 -4.40 3.28
N ARG A 52 -8.31 -5.46 3.04
CA ARG A 52 -9.76 -5.29 2.80
C ARG A 52 -10.45 -4.73 4.05
N GLY A 53 -11.23 -3.66 3.86
CA GLY A 53 -11.93 -2.98 4.95
C GLY A 53 -11.04 -2.19 5.90
N ARG A 54 -9.77 -1.96 5.55
CA ARG A 54 -8.89 -1.04 6.29
C ARG A 54 -9.13 0.39 5.83
N ASP A 55 -9.07 1.32 6.77
CA ASP A 55 -9.02 2.75 6.46
C ASP A 55 -7.56 3.18 6.20
N PRO A 56 -7.24 3.72 5.00
CA PRO A 56 -5.91 4.23 4.66
C PRO A 56 -5.38 5.33 5.59
N TYR A 57 -6.26 6.18 6.14
CA TYR A 57 -5.89 7.26 7.04
C TYR A 57 -5.53 6.72 8.43
N ASP A 58 -6.32 5.78 8.96
CA ASP A 58 -5.97 5.07 10.21
C ASP A 58 -4.67 4.28 10.06
N MET A 59 -4.44 3.65 8.90
CA MET A 59 -3.18 2.96 8.61
C MET A 59 -1.99 3.92 8.66
N TYR A 60 -2.14 5.12 8.11
CA TYR A 60 -1.11 6.16 8.17
C TYR A 60 -0.86 6.65 9.60
N ALA A 61 -1.93 6.96 10.36
CA ALA A 61 -1.82 7.36 11.75
C ALA A 61 -1.12 6.29 12.59
N GLN A 62 -1.47 5.01 12.40
CA GLN A 62 -0.82 3.88 13.05
C GLN A 62 0.67 3.79 12.69
N LEU A 63 1.03 4.03 11.43
CA LEU A 63 2.43 4.02 11.01
C LEU A 63 3.22 5.12 11.72
N CYS A 64 2.69 6.35 11.71
CA CYS A 64 3.31 7.50 12.39
C CYS A 64 3.49 7.24 13.89
N LEU A 65 2.47 6.69 14.55
CA LEU A 65 2.53 6.32 15.97
C LEU A 65 3.55 5.21 16.25
N LYS A 66 3.65 4.20 15.39
CA LYS A 66 4.60 3.08 15.56
C LYS A 66 6.05 3.51 15.34
N THR A 67 6.30 4.47 14.45
CA THR A 67 7.65 4.94 14.16
C THR A 67 8.06 6.16 14.98
N GLY A 68 7.10 6.87 15.60
CA GLY A 68 7.36 8.15 16.26
C GLY A 68 7.74 9.27 15.29
N VAL A 69 7.34 9.14 14.02
CA VAL A 69 7.73 10.04 12.92
C VAL A 69 6.48 10.42 12.15
N VAL A 70 6.33 11.70 11.82
CA VAL A 70 5.33 12.15 10.85
C VAL A 70 5.89 11.87 9.46
N HIS A 71 5.35 10.85 8.79
CA HIS A 71 5.76 10.48 7.43
C HIS A 71 5.24 11.50 6.40
N ASP A 72 5.73 11.42 5.17
CA ASP A 72 5.16 12.22 4.09
C ASP A 72 3.69 11.81 3.83
N PRO A 73 2.73 12.75 3.71
CA PRO A 73 1.32 12.42 3.48
C PRO A 73 1.05 11.64 2.19
N CYS A 74 1.98 11.60 1.22
CA CYS A 74 1.85 10.77 0.02
C CYS A 74 1.81 9.26 0.33
N VAL A 75 2.21 8.84 1.54
CA VAL A 75 2.02 7.47 2.01
C VAL A 75 0.53 7.10 2.07
N ILE A 76 -0.36 8.04 2.42
CA ILE A 76 -1.80 7.83 2.38
C ILE A 76 -2.27 7.53 0.96
N ASP A 77 -1.70 8.20 -0.06
CA ASP A 77 -2.04 7.96 -1.47
C ASP A 77 -1.71 6.51 -1.89
N VAL A 78 -0.59 5.97 -1.39
CA VAL A 78 -0.21 4.56 -1.59
C VAL A 78 -1.19 3.63 -0.87
N PHE A 79 -1.56 3.94 0.37
CA PHE A 79 -2.52 3.14 1.14
C PHE A 79 -3.92 3.13 0.52
N LEU A 80 -4.41 4.29 0.05
CA LEU A 80 -5.65 4.41 -0.74
C LEU A 80 -5.58 3.50 -1.96
N SER A 81 -4.48 3.59 -2.72
CA SER A 81 -4.30 2.77 -3.93
C SER A 81 -4.39 1.27 -3.66
N ILE A 82 -3.69 0.75 -2.65
CA ILE A 82 -3.68 -0.69 -2.38
C ILE A 82 -4.97 -1.19 -1.71
N VAL A 83 -5.62 -0.37 -0.87
CA VAL A 83 -6.91 -0.72 -0.28
C VAL A 83 -7.99 -0.79 -1.37
N ARG A 84 -8.12 0.27 -2.20
CA ARG A 84 -9.08 0.30 -3.31
C ARG A 84 -8.87 -0.84 -4.30
N PHE A 85 -7.61 -1.17 -4.59
CA PHE A 85 -7.27 -2.32 -5.44
C PHE A 85 -7.76 -3.65 -4.82
N MET A 86 -7.54 -3.83 -3.51
CA MET A 86 -7.97 -5.04 -2.80
C MET A 86 -9.50 -5.14 -2.60
N GLU A 87 -10.20 -4.01 -2.67
CA GLU A 87 -11.66 -3.88 -2.68
C GLU A 87 -12.28 -4.09 -4.08
N GLY A 88 -11.46 -4.21 -5.12
CA GLY A 88 -11.90 -4.58 -6.46
C GLY A 88 -11.63 -3.53 -7.54
N GLY A 89 -11.21 -2.32 -7.19
CA GLY A 89 -10.89 -1.25 -8.13
C GLY A 89 -9.65 -1.53 -8.98
N ASP A 90 -9.55 -0.91 -10.16
CA ASP A 90 -8.41 -1.11 -11.07
C ASP A 90 -7.07 -0.74 -10.42
N PRO A 91 -5.95 -1.37 -10.82
CA PRO A 91 -4.63 -0.95 -10.37
C PRO A 91 -4.31 0.43 -10.95
N GLN A 92 -4.25 1.43 -10.09
CA GLN A 92 -3.96 2.82 -10.45
C GLN A 92 -2.60 3.25 -9.87
N PRO A 93 -1.89 4.21 -10.50
CA PRO A 93 -0.75 4.85 -9.85
C PRO A 93 -1.19 5.56 -8.58
N TRP A 94 -0.36 5.54 -7.54
CA TRP A 94 -0.72 6.11 -6.23
C TRP A 94 -1.11 7.60 -6.34
N TRP A 95 -0.47 8.38 -7.22
CA TRP A 95 -0.78 9.82 -7.36
C TRP A 95 -2.17 10.11 -7.93
N ALA A 96 -2.89 9.11 -8.46
CA ALA A 96 -4.30 9.26 -8.82
C ALA A 96 -5.18 9.61 -7.60
N PHE A 97 -4.74 9.24 -6.40
CA PHE A 97 -5.46 9.48 -5.14
C PHE A 97 -5.05 10.78 -4.43
N SER A 98 -4.05 11.51 -4.94
CA SER A 98 -3.55 12.72 -4.27
C SER A 98 -4.59 13.83 -4.16
N ARG A 99 -5.54 13.92 -5.10
CA ARG A 99 -6.65 14.88 -5.02
C ARG A 99 -7.60 14.52 -3.87
N GLU A 100 -8.00 13.26 -3.79
CA GLU A 100 -8.88 12.74 -2.73
C GLU A 100 -8.29 13.03 -1.35
N ARG A 101 -7.01 12.67 -1.13
CA ARG A 101 -6.32 12.96 0.12
C ARG A 101 -6.33 14.45 0.46
N LYS A 102 -5.98 15.33 -0.49
CA LYS A 102 -5.93 16.78 -0.24
C LYS A 102 -7.30 17.32 0.15
N GLU A 103 -8.37 16.84 -0.48
CA GLU A 103 -9.74 17.25 -0.17
C GLU A 103 -10.18 16.78 1.22
N VAL A 104 -9.81 15.56 1.63
CA VAL A 104 -10.11 15.03 2.97
C VAL A 104 -9.35 15.82 4.04
N LEU A 105 -8.04 15.98 3.89
CA LEU A 105 -7.20 16.68 4.89
C LEU A 105 -7.53 18.18 4.99
N ALA A 106 -8.05 18.80 3.93
CA ALA A 106 -8.51 20.19 3.99
C ALA A 106 -9.83 20.34 4.78
N LYS A 107 -10.68 19.31 4.81
CA LYS A 107 -11.95 19.31 5.55
C LYS A 107 -11.76 18.96 7.01
N ASP A 108 -10.84 18.05 7.29
CA ASP A 108 -10.51 17.62 8.64
C ASP A 108 -8.98 17.52 8.82
N PRO A 109 -8.34 18.62 9.25
CA PRO A 109 -6.90 18.63 9.51
C PRO A 109 -6.47 17.70 10.65
N LEU A 110 -7.41 17.20 11.49
CA LEU A 110 -7.14 16.30 12.60
C LEU A 110 -7.07 14.83 12.16
N THR A 111 -7.25 14.54 10.88
CA THR A 111 -7.10 13.18 10.30
C THR A 111 -5.62 12.73 10.24
N LEU A 112 -4.70 13.41 10.92
CA LEU A 112 -3.26 13.12 10.97
C LEU A 112 -2.76 12.94 12.41
#